data_AF-A0A920F312-F1
#
_entry.id   AF-A0A920F312-F1
#
_cell.length_a   1.000
_cell.length_b   1.000
_cell.length_c   1.000
_cell.angle_alpha   90.00
_cell.angle_beta   90.00
_cell.angle_gamma   90.00
#
_symmetry.space_group_name_H-M   'P 1'
#
loop_
_entity.id
_entity.type
_entity.pdbx_description
1 polymer ?
#
loop_
_entity_poly.entity_id
_entity_poly.type
_entity_poly.pdbx_seq_one_letter_code
_entity_poly.pdbx_strand_id
1 'polypeptide(L)'
;MFNSQRRSTINAGKGLSNENQQAAIAGQLQELNMFINWQKLWRVVILHTDHAAKKLLPWIDGLLDASEKHFEETGKPLFSSHMIDLSEEPLEEKSKSVKNTSSECLQWR
;
A
#
# COMPACT_ATOMS: atom_id res chain seq x y z
N MET A 1 12.58 -14.78 -3.15
CA MET A 1 12.15 -13.39 -3.38
C MET A 1 11.32 -12.96 -2.16
N PHE A 2 11.67 -11.88 -1.47
CA PHE A 2 10.86 -11.33 -0.37
C PHE A 2 9.86 -10.35 -1.00
N ASN A 3 8.56 -10.60 -0.84
CA ASN A 3 7.52 -9.67 -1.30
C ASN A 3 7.48 -8.41 -0.40
N SER A 4 6.96 -7.30 -0.93
CA SER A 4 6.95 -5.99 -0.24
C SER A 4 6.42 -6.10 1.19
N GLN A 5 5.26 -6.71 1.36
CA GLN A 5 4.61 -6.95 2.64
C GLN A 5 5.50 -7.64 3.69
N ARG A 6 6.26 -8.69 3.31
CA ARG A 6 7.14 -9.41 4.25
C ARG A 6 8.36 -8.57 4.64
N ARG A 7 8.79 -7.62 3.79
CA ARG A 7 9.80 -6.62 4.19
C ARG A 7 9.21 -5.65 5.22
N SER A 8 7.99 -5.16 4.97
CA SER A 8 7.30 -4.24 5.88
C SER A 8 7.12 -4.81 7.28
N THR A 9 6.77 -6.10 7.42
CA THR A 9 6.67 -6.75 8.75
C THR A 9 8.01 -6.84 9.48
N ILE A 10 9.13 -6.97 8.76
CA ILE A 10 10.47 -6.95 9.38
C ILE A 10 10.81 -5.55 9.89
N ASN A 11 10.45 -4.51 9.13
CA ASN A 11 10.69 -3.12 9.52
C ASN A 11 9.89 -2.70 10.75
N ALA A 12 8.65 -3.18 10.89
CA ALA A 12 7.85 -3.00 12.10
C ALA A 12 8.43 -3.72 13.34
N GLY A 13 9.38 -4.64 13.12
CA GLY A 13 9.98 -5.49 14.13
C GLY A 13 9.41 -6.89 14.12
N LYS A 14 10.29 -7.90 14.04
CA LYS A 14 9.92 -9.33 13.95
C LYS A 14 9.08 -9.86 15.13
N GLY A 15 9.09 -9.15 16.27
CA GLY A 15 8.32 -9.51 17.46
C GLY A 15 6.87 -9.01 17.47
N LEU A 16 6.49 -8.15 16.51
CA LEU A 16 5.14 -7.62 16.42
C LEU A 16 4.21 -8.62 15.71
N SER A 17 3.04 -8.89 16.28
CA SER A 17 2.04 -9.76 15.63
C SER A 17 1.58 -9.13 14.31
N ASN A 18 1.52 -9.94 13.26
CA ASN A 18 0.96 -9.52 11.96
C ASN A 18 -0.50 -9.96 11.79
N GLU A 19 -1.23 -10.13 12.89
CA GLU A 19 -2.68 -10.27 12.86
C GLU A 19 -3.31 -9.13 12.08
N ASN A 20 -4.25 -9.46 11.18
CA ASN A 20 -4.93 -8.50 10.30
C ASN A 20 -3.98 -7.54 9.56
N GLN A 21 -2.75 -7.97 9.24
CA GLN A 21 -1.74 -7.18 8.53
C GLN A 21 -1.22 -5.95 9.29
N GLN A 22 -1.45 -5.84 10.60
CA GLN A 22 -1.08 -4.65 11.38
C GLN A 22 0.43 -4.36 11.34
N ALA A 23 1.28 -5.38 11.49
CA ALA A 23 2.73 -5.19 11.41
C ALA A 23 3.18 -4.78 10.00
N ALA A 24 2.59 -5.35 8.95
CA ALA A 24 2.89 -4.98 7.58
C ALA A 24 2.52 -3.51 7.28
N ILE A 25 1.33 -3.07 7.75
CA ILE A 25 0.85 -1.69 7.60
C ILE A 25 1.79 -0.73 8.36
N ALA A 26 2.05 -1.00 9.64
CA ALA A 26 2.87 -0.12 10.49
C ALA A 26 4.30 0.05 9.94
N GLY A 27 4.93 -1.05 9.52
CA GLY A 27 6.27 -1.00 8.96
C GLY A 27 6.32 -0.26 7.62
N GLN A 28 5.27 -0.39 6.81
CA GLN A 28 5.18 0.33 5.54
C GLN A 28 5.01 1.84 5.77
N LEU A 29 4.14 2.26 6.70
CA LEU A 29 3.93 3.66 7.05
C LEU A 29 5.20 4.33 7.59
N GLN A 30 5.99 3.60 8.38
CA GLN A 30 7.28 4.08 8.87
C GLN A 30 8.27 4.36 7.72
N GLU A 31 8.43 3.42 6.79
CA GLU A 31 9.29 3.61 5.62
C GLU A 31 8.84 4.82 4.80
N LEU A 32 7.54 4.98 4.65
CA LEU A 32 6.93 6.04 3.84
C LEU A 32 7.18 7.43 4.43
N ASN A 33 7.04 7.57 5.75
CA ASN A 33 7.37 8.81 6.46
C ASN A 33 8.84 9.20 6.27
N MET A 34 9.74 8.22 6.21
CA MET A 34 11.15 8.47 5.87
C MET A 34 11.29 9.00 4.44
N PHE A 35 10.62 8.38 3.45
CA PHE A 35 10.69 8.80 2.05
C PHE A 35 10.05 10.16 1.78
N ILE A 36 8.93 10.50 2.44
CA ILE A 36 8.30 11.83 2.36
C ILE A 36 9.29 12.92 2.81
N ASN A 37 10.08 12.65 3.85
CA ASN A 37 11.12 13.58 4.28
C ASN A 37 12.25 13.69 3.24
N TRP A 38 12.58 12.61 2.54
CA TRP A 38 13.61 12.60 1.50
C TRP A 38 13.16 13.22 0.17
N GLN A 39 11.86 13.26 -0.13
CA GLN A 39 11.31 13.96 -1.30
C GLN A 39 11.69 15.44 -1.35
N LYS A 40 11.99 16.07 -0.20
CA LYS A 40 12.50 17.45 -0.16
C LYS A 40 13.89 17.60 -0.77
N LEU A 41 14.67 16.52 -0.80
CA LEU A 41 16.04 16.50 -1.31
C LEU A 41 16.11 15.99 -2.74
N TRP A 42 15.16 15.15 -3.17
CA TRP A 42 15.20 14.41 -4.44
C TRP A 42 14.06 14.84 -5.36
N ARG A 43 14.33 15.08 -6.64
CA ARG A 43 13.42 15.78 -7.57
C ARG A 43 12.04 15.12 -7.75
N VAL A 44 11.99 13.79 -7.86
CA VAL A 44 10.75 13.03 -8.01
C VAL A 44 10.94 11.66 -7.35
N VAL A 45 10.02 11.26 -6.48
CA VAL A 45 9.98 9.93 -5.87
C VAL A 45 8.60 9.33 -6.14
N ILE A 46 8.58 8.13 -6.71
CA ILE A 46 7.34 7.35 -6.94
C ILE A 46 7.29 6.26 -5.88
N LEU A 47 6.21 6.24 -5.10
CA LEU A 47 6.00 5.27 -4.03
C LEU A 47 5.02 4.21 -4.50
N HIS A 48 5.45 2.95 -4.52
CA HIS A 48 4.72 1.84 -5.12
C HIS A 48 4.68 0.63 -4.18
N THR A 49 3.52 -0.03 -4.09
CA THR A 49 3.44 -1.38 -3.49
C THR A 49 3.45 -2.44 -4.57
N ASP A 50 4.38 -3.38 -4.44
CA ASP A 50 4.52 -4.53 -5.33
C ASP A 50 3.39 -5.56 -5.14
N HIS A 51 3.48 -6.72 -5.80
CA HIS A 51 2.51 -7.83 -5.81
C HIS A 51 1.63 -7.99 -4.55
N ALA A 52 0.33 -7.67 -4.69
CA ALA A 52 -0.71 -7.96 -3.72
C ALA A 52 -1.70 -9.01 -4.27
N ALA A 53 -1.54 -10.26 -3.83
CA ALA A 53 -2.48 -11.34 -4.11
C ALA A 53 -3.82 -11.14 -3.37
N LYS A 54 -4.87 -11.88 -3.73
CA LYS A 54 -6.21 -11.76 -3.12
C LYS A 54 -6.21 -11.79 -1.58
N LYS A 55 -5.40 -12.67 -0.97
CA LYS A 55 -5.23 -12.78 0.49
C LYS A 55 -4.60 -11.54 1.15
N LEU A 56 -4.00 -10.67 0.35
CA LEU A 56 -3.32 -9.45 0.76
C LEU A 56 -4.14 -8.19 0.47
N LEU A 57 -5.36 -8.32 -0.06
CA LEU A 57 -6.26 -7.17 -0.22
C LEU A 57 -6.50 -6.40 1.09
N PRO A 58 -6.67 -7.05 2.27
CA PRO A 58 -6.79 -6.32 3.53
C PRO A 58 -5.56 -5.46 3.87
N TRP A 59 -4.38 -5.80 3.35
CA TRP A 59 -3.19 -4.96 3.50
C TRP A 59 -3.30 -3.71 2.63
N ILE A 60 -3.77 -3.84 1.38
CA ILE A 60 -4.01 -2.69 0.50
C ILE A 60 -5.10 -1.79 1.06
N ASP A 61 -6.20 -2.35 1.55
CA ASP A 61 -7.31 -1.59 2.16
C ASP A 61 -6.79 -0.70 3.32
N GLY A 62 -5.97 -1.26 4.21
CA GLY A 62 -5.34 -0.48 5.29
C GLY A 62 -4.36 0.60 4.81
N LEU A 63 -3.73 0.43 3.65
CA LEU A 63 -2.89 1.47 3.04
C LEU A 63 -3.72 2.56 2.34
N LEU A 64 -4.89 2.22 1.80
CA LEU A 64 -5.83 3.18 1.24
C LEU A 64 -6.42 4.06 2.34
N ASP A 65 -6.86 3.48 3.46
CA ASP A 65 -7.33 4.22 4.64
C ASP A 65 -6.29 5.24 5.14
N ALA A 66 -5.01 4.84 5.17
CA ALA A 66 -3.92 5.72 5.55
C ALA A 66 -3.65 6.81 4.48
N SER A 67 -3.86 6.47 3.20
CA SER A 67 -3.72 7.41 2.09
C SER A 67 -4.82 8.46 2.08
N GLU A 68 -6.07 8.10 2.41
CA GLU A 68 -7.19 9.05 2.56
C GLU A 68 -6.89 10.09 3.63
N LYS A 69 -6.51 9.64 4.83
CA LYS A 69 -6.14 10.54 5.94
C LYS A 69 -4.99 11.48 5.54
N HIS A 70 -3.98 10.96 4.86
CA HIS A 70 -2.86 11.79 4.39
C HIS A 70 -3.30 12.79 3.31
N PHE A 71 -4.23 12.40 2.44
CA PHE A 71 -4.78 13.28 1.41
C PHE A 71 -5.60 14.41 2.02
N GLU A 72 -6.42 14.13 3.03
CA GLU A 72 -7.17 15.16 3.78
C GLU A 72 -6.23 16.21 4.41
N GLU A 73 -5.07 15.78 4.92
CA GLU A 73 -4.10 16.66 5.57
C GLU A 73 -3.20 17.44 4.59
N THR A 74 -2.82 16.84 3.46
CA THR A 74 -1.75 17.35 2.59
C THR A 74 -2.18 17.66 1.16
N GLY A 75 -3.37 17.22 0.76
CA GLY A 75 -3.86 17.28 -0.62
C GLY A 75 -3.13 16.35 -1.59
N LYS A 76 -2.35 15.38 -1.08
CA LYS A 76 -1.61 14.41 -1.90
C LYS A 76 -1.76 13.00 -1.32
N PRO A 77 -1.94 11.97 -2.17
CA PRO A 77 -2.01 10.60 -1.70
C PRO A 77 -0.65 10.11 -1.22
N LEU A 78 -0.68 9.19 -0.27
CA LEU A 78 0.52 8.68 0.40
C LEU A 78 1.35 7.75 -0.52
N PHE A 79 0.69 6.99 -1.40
CA PHE A 79 1.31 6.19 -2.46
C PHE A 79 0.99 6.75 -3.84
N SER A 80 1.90 6.50 -4.79
CA SER A 80 1.70 6.83 -6.20
C SER A 80 0.95 5.72 -6.95
N SER A 81 1.16 4.46 -6.59
CA SER A 81 0.48 3.31 -7.22
C SER A 81 0.54 2.03 -6.39
N HIS A 82 -0.37 1.10 -6.68
CA HIS A 82 -0.43 -0.23 -6.07
C HIS A 82 -0.53 -1.31 -7.17
N MET A 83 0.12 -2.46 -6.97
CA MET A 83 0.01 -3.62 -7.86
C MET A 83 -0.91 -4.68 -7.25
N ILE A 84 -2.11 -4.81 -7.82
CA ILE A 84 -3.06 -5.88 -7.49
C ILE A 84 -2.81 -7.07 -8.42
N ASP A 85 -2.25 -8.15 -7.87
CA ASP A 85 -1.90 -9.36 -8.61
C ASP A 85 -2.93 -10.46 -8.34
N LEU A 86 -3.97 -10.47 -9.15
CA LEU A 86 -5.02 -11.49 -9.09
C LEU A 86 -4.83 -12.58 -10.15
N SER A 87 -3.64 -12.75 -10.71
CA SER A 87 -3.38 -13.64 -11.87
C SER A 87 -3.93 -15.07 -11.72
N GLU A 88 -4.02 -15.60 -10.49
CA GLU A 88 -4.53 -16.94 -10.16
C GLU A 88 -6.07 -17.07 -10.09
N GLU A 89 -6.81 -15.95 -10.13
CA GLU A 89 -8.28 -15.93 -9.89
C GLU A 89 -9.12 -15.96 -11.20
N PRO A 90 -10.43 -16.25 -11.15
CA PRO A 90 -11.33 -16.13 -12.30
C PRO A 90 -11.42 -14.69 -12.84
N LEU A 91 -11.55 -14.52 -14.18
CA LEU A 91 -11.57 -13.21 -14.85
C LEU A 91 -12.64 -12.24 -14.34
N GLU A 92 -13.82 -12.75 -13.99
CA GLU A 92 -14.94 -11.93 -13.52
C GLU A 92 -14.64 -11.31 -12.14
N GLU A 93 -14.06 -12.10 -11.24
CA GLU A 93 -13.68 -11.67 -9.89
C GLU A 93 -12.49 -10.71 -9.92
N LYS A 94 -11.50 -10.97 -10.80
CA LYS A 94 -10.39 -10.05 -11.11
C LYS A 94 -10.89 -8.65 -11.47
N SER A 95 -11.83 -8.57 -12.41
CA SER A 95 -12.29 -7.29 -12.94
C SER A 95 -13.00 -6.44 -11.90
N LYS A 96 -13.73 -7.07 -10.97
CA LYS A 96 -14.50 -6.36 -9.94
C LYS A 96 -13.59 -5.78 -8.86
N SER A 97 -12.65 -6.58 -8.34
CA SER A 97 -11.72 -6.14 -7.30
C SER A 97 -10.81 -5.00 -7.81
N VAL A 98 -10.25 -5.13 -9.01
CA VAL A 98 -9.40 -4.08 -9.60
C VAL A 98 -10.19 -2.79 -9.83
N LYS A 99 -11.44 -2.87 -10.30
CA LYS A 99 -12.28 -1.69 -10.52
C LYS A 99 -12.54 -0.91 -9.24
N ASN A 100 -12.88 -1.60 -8.15
CA ASN A 100 -13.13 -0.95 -6.86
C ASN A 100 -11.89 -0.20 -6.35
N THR A 101 -10.76 -0.89 -6.22
CA THR A 101 -9.49 -0.27 -5.78
C THR A 101 -9.06 0.87 -6.71
N SER A 102 -9.24 0.73 -8.03
CA SER A 102 -8.93 1.79 -8.97
C SER A 102 -9.83 3.01 -8.80
N SER A 103 -11.10 2.82 -8.44
CA SER A 103 -12.05 3.92 -8.25
C SER A 103 -11.72 4.75 -7.02
N GLU A 104 -11.29 4.12 -5.92
CA GLU A 104 -10.85 4.81 -4.71
C GLU A 104 -9.56 5.62 -4.96
N CYS A 105 -8.56 5.02 -5.61
CA CYS A 105 -7.34 5.73 -5.98
C CYS A 105 -7.58 6.93 -6.92
N LEU A 106 -8.60 6.88 -7.78
CA LEU A 106 -8.93 7.95 -8.72
C LEU A 106 -9.64 9.14 -8.05
N GLN A 107 -10.21 8.97 -6.85
CA GLN A 107 -10.83 10.07 -6.12
C GLN A 107 -9.82 11.12 -5.65
N TRP A 108 -8.52 10.80 -5.67
CA TRP A 108 -7.44 11.65 -5.19
C TRP A 108 -6.62 12.31 -6.32
N ARG A 109 -7.15 12.33 -7.56
CA ARG A 109 -6.52 12.95 -8.74
C ARG A 109 -7.01 14.36 -9.01
#